data_AF-A0A540NBN2-F1
#
_entry.id   AF-A0A540NBN2-F1
#
_cell.length_a   1.000
_cell.length_b   1.000
_cell.length_c   1.000
_cell.angle_alpha   90.00
_cell.angle_beta   90.00
_cell.angle_gamma   90.00
#
_symmetry.space_group_name_H-M   'P 1'
#
loop_
_entity.id
_entity.type
_entity.pdbx_description
1 polymer ?
#
loop_
_entity_poly.entity_id
_entity_poly.type
_entity_poly.pdbx_seq_one_letter_code
_entity_poly.pdbx_strand_id
1 'polypeptide(L)'
;MEEYLQYMKTLRSQMNDVEDQAAKVSVEEQMQLTTIQTLENDFNSAISETKQFMEDIEQMKNAKGQVCSLILEKQRKIASLESDSSTLIQTLELIEQERINLSSKLIEKSTHYMKVREDVNAKLQLQQDWVYSHCTHMELGEHGMVKDRFDEKEFQGKASFDNHLSMDNQGNDARKNLMNMLDSAKAKLDDILQMNSELVIENCKMKQAIEQVNLRESDFKPELRAMDIKTLEEEYNALLSDKAGETEYLKTLQDQIEKLRGISQVVKCTCGEEYKVEVGICA
;
A
#
# COMPACT_ATOMS: atom_id res chain seq x y z
N MET A 1 94.92 -70.47 -4.78
CA MET A 1 93.66 -70.68 -5.53
C MET A 1 92.44 -70.41 -4.63
N GLU A 2 92.46 -70.85 -3.38
CA GLU A 2 91.42 -70.58 -2.36
C GLU A 2 91.08 -69.09 -2.15
N GLU A 3 92.08 -68.22 -1.95
CA GLU A 3 91.85 -66.78 -1.68
C GLU A 3 91.15 -66.08 -2.83
N TYR A 4 91.54 -66.39 -4.07
CA TYR A 4 90.88 -65.86 -5.27
C TYR A 4 89.41 -66.29 -5.34
N LEU A 5 89.12 -67.54 -5.00
CA LEU A 5 87.76 -68.05 -4.96
C LEU A 5 86.91 -67.37 -3.87
N GLN A 6 87.51 -67.09 -2.72
CA GLN A 6 86.88 -66.35 -1.62
C GLN A 6 86.55 -64.92 -2.05
N TYR A 7 87.49 -64.21 -2.69
CA TYR A 7 87.26 -62.88 -3.26
C TYR A 7 86.11 -62.86 -4.27
N MET A 8 86.05 -63.85 -5.18
CA MET A 8 84.96 -63.94 -6.16
C MET A 8 83.59 -64.17 -5.52
N LYS A 9 83.51 -64.95 -4.44
CA LYS A 9 82.26 -65.14 -3.68
C LYS A 9 81.82 -63.84 -2.99
N THR A 10 82.76 -63.13 -2.37
CA THR A 10 82.49 -61.83 -1.73
C THR A 10 82.00 -60.81 -2.74
N LEU A 11 82.67 -60.69 -3.90
CA LEU A 11 82.26 -59.76 -4.95
C LEU A 11 80.85 -60.07 -5.48
N ARG A 12 80.52 -61.35 -5.68
CA ARG A 12 79.16 -61.76 -6.10
C ARG A 12 78.10 -61.40 -5.06
N SER A 13 78.39 -61.62 -3.76
CA SER A 13 77.47 -61.21 -2.69
C SER A 13 77.24 -59.70 -2.72
N GLN A 14 78.31 -58.91 -2.82
CA GLN A 14 78.21 -57.45 -2.88
C GLN A 14 77.45 -56.95 -4.12
N MET A 15 77.65 -57.58 -5.28
CA MET A 15 76.87 -57.27 -6.48
C MET A 15 75.38 -57.54 -6.26
N ASN A 16 75.02 -58.69 -5.70
CA ASN A 16 73.63 -59.02 -5.40
C ASN A 16 73.03 -58.02 -4.40
N ASP A 17 73.75 -57.67 -3.33
CA ASP A 17 73.29 -56.69 -2.34
C ASP A 17 73.04 -55.30 -2.98
N VAL A 18 73.89 -54.89 -3.94
CA VAL A 18 73.71 -53.64 -4.69
C VAL A 18 72.54 -53.73 -5.66
N GLU A 19 72.34 -54.86 -6.35
CA GLU A 19 71.20 -55.07 -7.24
C GLU A 19 69.87 -55.04 -6.47
N ASP A 20 69.79 -55.73 -5.33
CA ASP A 20 68.61 -55.73 -4.46
C ASP A 20 68.31 -54.32 -3.92
N GLN A 21 69.36 -53.58 -3.51
CA GLN A 21 69.21 -52.20 -3.06
C GLN A 21 68.76 -51.28 -4.21
N ALA A 22 69.28 -51.45 -5.42
CA ALA A 22 68.87 -50.67 -6.60
C ALA A 22 67.42 -50.94 -6.98
N ALA A 23 66.98 -52.21 -6.94
CA ALA A 23 65.59 -52.58 -7.17
C ALA A 23 64.66 -51.95 -6.13
N LYS A 24 65.03 -51.99 -4.84
CA LYS A 24 64.26 -51.37 -3.76
C LYS A 24 64.13 -49.85 -3.95
N VAL A 25 65.24 -49.17 -4.25
CA VAL A 25 65.24 -47.71 -4.49
C VAL A 25 64.37 -47.36 -5.70
N SER A 26 64.44 -48.14 -6.78
CA SER A 26 63.64 -47.90 -7.99
C SER A 26 62.13 -48.01 -7.71
N VAL A 27 61.69 -49.00 -6.93
CA VAL A 27 60.29 -49.13 -6.53
C VAL A 27 59.84 -47.95 -5.67
N GLU A 28 60.67 -47.52 -4.73
CA GLU A 28 60.37 -46.38 -3.85
C GLU A 28 60.30 -45.06 -4.65
N GLU A 29 61.18 -44.85 -5.63
CA GLU A 29 61.12 -43.72 -6.56
C GLU A 29 59.84 -43.70 -7.38
N GLN A 30 59.42 -44.85 -7.94
CA GLN A 30 58.18 -44.95 -8.71
C GLN A 30 56.94 -44.68 -7.84
N MET A 31 56.95 -45.16 -6.60
CA MET A 31 55.88 -44.88 -5.64
C MET A 31 55.80 -43.38 -5.31
N GLN A 32 56.94 -42.72 -5.10
CA GLN A 32 57.01 -41.28 -4.86
C GLN A 32 56.53 -40.49 -6.08
N LEU A 33 56.97 -40.84 -7.29
CA LEU A 33 56.53 -40.20 -8.54
C LEU A 33 55.00 -40.28 -8.72
N THR A 34 54.42 -41.46 -8.50
CA THR A 34 52.96 -41.66 -8.58
C THR A 34 52.22 -40.80 -7.55
N THR A 35 52.77 -40.70 -6.34
CA THR A 35 52.19 -39.88 -5.27
C THR A 35 52.23 -38.40 -5.63
N ILE A 36 53.37 -37.91 -6.14
CA ILE A 36 53.52 -36.52 -6.59
C ILE A 36 52.51 -36.20 -7.70
N GLN A 37 52.40 -37.06 -8.72
CA GLN A 37 51.45 -36.86 -9.82
C GLN A 37 49.99 -36.82 -9.34
N THR A 38 49.63 -37.65 -8.36
CA THR A 38 48.28 -37.65 -7.78
C THR A 38 48.02 -36.33 -7.05
N LEU A 39 48.96 -35.88 -6.23
CA LEU A 39 48.86 -34.60 -5.51
C LEU A 39 48.82 -33.39 -6.46
N GLU A 40 49.58 -33.42 -7.56
CA GLU A 40 49.53 -32.36 -8.58
C GLU A 40 48.15 -32.27 -9.23
N ASN A 41 47.52 -33.40 -9.52
CA ASN A 41 46.16 -33.44 -10.08
C ASN A 41 45.14 -32.88 -9.08
N ASP A 42 45.21 -33.31 -7.82
CA ASP A 42 44.32 -32.81 -6.76
C ASP A 42 44.51 -31.30 -6.55
N PHE A 43 45.76 -30.82 -6.56
CA PHE A 43 46.08 -29.40 -6.45
C PHE A 43 45.51 -28.60 -7.62
N ASN A 44 45.61 -29.10 -8.86
CA ASN A 44 45.02 -28.46 -10.03
C ASN A 44 43.48 -28.45 -9.97
N SER A 45 42.85 -29.50 -9.40
CA SER A 45 41.41 -29.53 -9.13
C SER A 45 41.02 -28.44 -8.13
N ALA A 46 41.73 -28.34 -7.00
CA ALA A 46 41.49 -27.33 -5.97
C ALA A 46 41.65 -25.90 -6.51
N ILE A 47 42.64 -25.65 -7.40
CA ILE A 47 42.80 -24.36 -8.07
C ILE A 47 41.57 -24.05 -8.94
N SER A 48 41.07 -25.04 -9.67
CA SER A 48 39.92 -24.86 -10.57
C SER A 48 38.64 -24.58 -9.78
N GLU A 49 38.39 -25.32 -8.70
CA GLU A 49 37.28 -25.09 -7.78
C GLU A 49 37.36 -23.71 -7.11
N THR A 50 38.55 -23.30 -6.68
CA THR A 50 38.77 -21.97 -6.08
C THR A 50 38.43 -20.85 -7.07
N LYS A 51 38.78 -21.01 -8.36
CA LYS A 51 38.41 -20.04 -9.40
C LYS A 51 36.89 -19.96 -9.60
N GLN A 52 36.22 -21.10 -9.68
CA GLN A 52 34.77 -21.15 -9.80
C GLN A 52 34.10 -20.45 -8.60
N PHE A 53 34.57 -20.72 -7.38
CA PHE A 53 34.04 -20.10 -6.18
C PHE A 53 34.20 -18.58 -6.17
N MET A 54 35.32 -18.05 -6.68
CA MET A 54 35.51 -16.61 -6.84
C MET A 54 34.52 -15.98 -7.84
N GLU A 55 34.22 -16.67 -8.94
CA GLU A 55 33.22 -16.22 -9.91
C GLU A 55 31.82 -16.20 -9.29
N ASP A 56 31.46 -17.24 -8.55
CA ASP A 56 30.17 -17.35 -7.86
C ASP A 56 29.99 -16.24 -6.81
N ILE A 57 31.05 -15.90 -6.06
CA ILE A 57 31.05 -14.77 -5.13
C ILE A 57 30.73 -13.45 -5.85
N GLU A 58 31.35 -13.18 -7.00
CA GLU A 58 31.13 -11.92 -7.71
C GLU A 58 29.73 -11.88 -8.33
N GLN A 59 29.22 -13.00 -8.85
CA GLN A 59 27.83 -13.10 -9.29
C GLN A 59 26.84 -12.82 -8.15
N MET A 60 27.06 -13.44 -6.99
CA MET A 60 26.23 -13.25 -5.80
C MET A 60 26.27 -11.81 -5.29
N LYS A 61 27.46 -11.17 -5.30
CA LYS A 61 27.62 -9.76 -4.94
C LYS A 61 26.85 -8.84 -5.90
N ASN A 62 26.89 -9.11 -7.20
CA ASN A 62 26.11 -8.36 -8.19
C ASN A 62 24.60 -8.53 -7.97
N ALA A 63 24.13 -9.76 -7.75
CA ALA A 63 22.74 -10.04 -7.44
C ALA A 63 22.28 -9.32 -6.15
N LYS A 64 23.11 -9.34 -5.10
CA LYS A 64 22.87 -8.59 -3.87
C LYS A 64 22.73 -7.08 -4.13
N GLY A 65 23.59 -6.51 -4.97
CA GLY A 65 23.52 -5.10 -5.37
C GLY A 65 22.20 -4.74 -6.07
N GLN A 66 21.71 -5.61 -6.96
CA GLN A 66 20.42 -5.43 -7.63
C GLN A 66 19.26 -5.49 -6.64
N VAL A 67 19.26 -6.47 -5.73
CA VAL A 67 18.24 -6.60 -4.68
C VAL A 67 18.23 -5.36 -3.78
N CYS A 68 19.38 -4.87 -3.34
CA CYS A 68 19.46 -3.63 -2.55
C CYS A 68 18.89 -2.42 -3.29
N SER A 69 19.15 -2.31 -4.59
CA SER A 69 18.62 -1.22 -5.42
C SER A 69 17.09 -1.27 -5.49
N LEU A 70 16.52 -2.47 -5.67
CA LEU A 70 15.07 -2.67 -5.71
C LEU A 70 14.44 -2.36 -4.34
N ILE A 71 15.06 -2.78 -3.24
CA ILE A 71 14.57 -2.48 -1.88
C ILE A 71 14.50 -0.96 -1.66
N LEU A 72 15.55 -0.22 -2.03
CA LEU A 72 15.58 1.24 -1.88
C LEU A 72 14.49 1.92 -2.73
N GLU A 73 14.24 1.43 -3.95
CA GLU A 73 13.16 1.94 -4.79
C GLU A 73 11.79 1.72 -4.13
N LYS A 74 11.53 0.52 -3.61
CA LYS A 74 10.28 0.20 -2.92
C LYS A 74 10.09 1.04 -1.65
N GLN A 75 11.14 1.22 -0.85
CA GLN A 75 11.09 2.08 0.34
C GLN A 75 10.74 3.53 -0.02
N ARG A 76 11.32 4.08 -1.09
CA ARG A 76 10.97 5.43 -1.57
C ARG A 76 9.51 5.53 -1.98
N LYS A 77 8.99 4.51 -2.66
CA LYS A 77 7.58 4.45 -3.06
C LYS A 77 6.64 4.36 -1.86
N ILE A 78 7.00 3.57 -0.84
CA ILE A 78 6.24 3.47 0.41
C ILE A 78 6.18 4.84 1.11
N ALA A 79 7.32 5.50 1.29
CA ALA A 79 7.36 6.83 1.93
C ALA A 79 6.51 7.87 1.18
N SER A 80 6.49 7.82 -0.16
CA SER A 80 5.60 8.67 -0.97
C SER A 80 4.13 8.39 -0.68
N LEU A 81 3.72 7.12 -0.66
CA LEU A 81 2.33 6.74 -0.39
C LEU A 81 1.90 7.05 1.05
N GLU A 82 2.80 6.93 2.02
CA GLU A 82 2.55 7.33 3.41
C GLU A 82 2.32 8.84 3.52
N SER A 83 3.09 9.66 2.79
CA SER A 83 2.85 11.10 2.68
C SER A 83 1.48 11.39 2.08
N ASP A 84 1.14 10.78 0.95
CA ASP A 84 -0.16 10.97 0.28
C ASP A 84 -1.33 10.57 1.19
N SER A 85 -1.20 9.44 1.90
CA SER A 85 -2.18 8.96 2.88
C SER A 85 -2.37 9.98 4.01
N SER A 86 -1.28 10.56 4.53
CA SER A 86 -1.35 11.58 5.57
C SER A 86 -2.09 12.84 5.10
N THR A 87 -1.83 13.28 3.87
CA THR A 87 -2.55 14.40 3.25
C THR A 87 -4.02 14.09 3.04
N LEU A 88 -4.35 12.86 2.63
CA LEU A 88 -5.73 12.44 2.45
C LEU A 88 -6.50 12.42 3.78
N ILE A 89 -5.88 11.92 4.85
CA ILE A 89 -6.46 11.94 6.20
C ILE A 89 -6.76 13.38 6.63
N GLN A 90 -5.81 14.31 6.49
CA GLN A 90 -6.02 15.72 6.82
C GLN A 90 -7.17 16.33 6.00
N THR A 91 -7.27 15.98 4.72
CA THR A 91 -8.36 16.46 3.86
C THR A 91 -9.72 15.93 4.30
N LEU A 92 -9.79 14.66 4.70
CA LEU A 92 -11.01 14.05 5.22
C LEU A 92 -11.48 14.71 6.53
N GLU A 93 -10.54 15.00 7.44
CA GLU A 93 -10.84 15.72 8.69
C GLU A 93 -11.44 17.10 8.42
N LEU A 94 -10.91 17.84 7.44
CA LEU A 94 -11.44 19.14 7.04
C LEU A 94 -12.86 19.03 6.45
N ILE A 95 -13.10 18.06 5.58
CA ILE A 95 -14.43 17.80 4.99
C ILE A 95 -15.44 17.44 6.09
N GLU A 96 -15.04 16.60 7.05
CA GLU A 96 -15.89 16.21 8.16
C GLU A 96 -16.26 17.42 9.04
N GLN A 97 -15.29 18.30 9.30
CA GLN A 97 -15.52 19.55 10.03
C GLN A 97 -16.47 20.50 9.29
N GLU A 98 -16.31 20.66 7.98
CA GLU A 98 -17.23 21.47 7.15
C GLU A 98 -18.65 20.90 7.15
N ARG A 99 -18.78 19.56 7.03
CA ARG A 99 -20.07 18.86 7.10
C ARG A 99 -20.78 19.15 8.42
N ILE A 100 -20.07 19.06 9.55
CA ILE A 100 -20.62 19.35 10.88
C ILE A 100 -21.08 20.81 10.99
N ASN A 101 -20.27 21.75 10.48
CA ASN A 101 -20.60 23.18 10.49
C ASN A 101 -21.86 23.48 9.65
N LEU A 102 -21.94 22.94 8.43
CA LEU A 102 -23.11 23.09 7.57
C LEU A 102 -24.37 22.47 8.17
N SER A 103 -24.25 21.29 8.79
CA SER A 103 -25.36 20.62 9.48
C SER A 103 -25.91 21.50 10.62
N SER A 104 -25.02 22.09 11.44
CA SER A 104 -25.41 23.01 12.51
C SER A 104 -26.18 24.23 11.97
N LYS A 105 -25.65 24.88 10.93
CA LYS A 105 -26.31 26.03 10.27
C LYS A 105 -27.67 25.66 9.68
N LEU A 106 -27.80 24.46 9.13
CA LEU A 106 -29.07 23.97 8.57
C LEU A 106 -30.11 23.78 9.68
N ILE A 107 -29.73 23.18 10.81
CA ILE A 107 -30.61 23.01 11.97
C ILE A 107 -31.05 24.38 12.49
N GLU A 108 -30.12 25.32 12.68
CA GLU A 108 -30.44 26.68 13.13
C GLU A 108 -31.46 27.37 12.21
N LYS A 109 -31.23 27.31 10.89
CA LYS A 109 -32.13 27.89 9.89
C LYS A 109 -33.52 27.21 9.89
N SER A 110 -33.56 25.88 10.04
CA SER A 110 -34.80 25.12 10.16
C SER A 110 -35.60 25.53 11.39
N THR A 111 -34.94 25.64 12.56
CA THR A 111 -35.56 26.12 13.79
C THR A 111 -36.09 27.54 13.66
N HIS A 112 -35.36 28.44 12.99
CA HIS A 112 -35.83 29.80 12.71
C HIS A 112 -37.12 29.79 11.88
N TYR A 113 -37.16 29.04 10.77
CA TYR A 113 -38.35 28.98 9.93
C TYR A 113 -39.54 28.30 10.62
N MET A 114 -39.30 27.32 11.48
CA MET A 114 -40.34 26.72 12.30
C MET A 114 -40.99 27.77 13.21
N LYS A 115 -40.20 28.59 13.91
CA LYS A 115 -40.71 29.71 14.74
C LYS A 115 -41.51 30.72 13.92
N VAL A 116 -41.00 31.11 12.75
CA VAL A 116 -41.72 32.04 11.85
C VAL A 116 -43.05 31.46 11.39
N ARG A 117 -43.08 30.17 11.03
CA ARG A 117 -44.32 29.47 10.67
C ARG A 117 -45.32 29.45 11.82
N GLU A 118 -44.85 29.16 13.04
CA GLU A 118 -45.69 29.16 14.25
C GLU A 118 -46.29 30.54 14.51
N ASP A 119 -45.50 31.61 14.42
CA ASP A 119 -45.98 33.00 14.60
C ASP A 119 -47.01 33.40 13.54
N VAL A 120 -46.77 33.07 12.27
CA VAL A 120 -47.72 33.32 11.18
C VAL A 120 -49.02 32.54 11.39
N ASN A 121 -48.93 31.26 11.76
CA ASN A 121 -50.12 30.46 12.07
C ASN A 121 -50.91 31.01 13.26
N ALA A 122 -50.24 31.45 14.33
CA ALA A 122 -50.90 32.07 15.48
C ALA A 122 -51.64 33.36 15.08
N LYS A 123 -51.02 34.22 14.27
CA LYS A 123 -51.66 35.43 13.73
C LYS A 123 -52.86 35.11 12.84
N LEU A 124 -52.75 34.08 11.99
CA LEU A 124 -53.84 33.64 11.14
C LEU A 124 -55.02 33.10 11.95
N GLN A 125 -54.75 32.31 12.99
CA GLN A 125 -55.78 31.79 13.90
C GLN A 125 -56.51 32.95 14.60
N LEU A 126 -55.77 33.95 15.11
CA LEU A 126 -56.38 35.14 15.71
C LEU A 126 -57.31 35.88 14.74
N GLN A 127 -56.92 35.98 13.46
CA GLN A 127 -57.78 36.58 12.43
C GLN A 127 -59.03 35.72 12.15
N GLN A 128 -58.88 34.40 12.07
CA GLN A 128 -60.03 33.49 11.91
C GLN A 128 -60.99 33.62 13.08
N ASP A 129 -60.49 33.57 14.31
CA ASP A 129 -61.30 33.69 15.54
C ASP A 129 -62.04 35.03 15.58
N TRP A 130 -61.37 36.14 15.17
CA TRP A 130 -62.00 37.45 15.05
C TRP A 130 -63.14 37.45 14.03
N VAL A 131 -62.94 36.87 12.84
CA VAL A 131 -63.99 36.75 11.80
C VAL A 131 -65.16 35.91 12.30
N TYR A 132 -64.91 34.75 12.92
CA TYR A 132 -65.95 33.90 13.48
C TYR A 132 -66.77 34.62 14.56
N SER A 133 -66.12 35.39 15.44
CA SER A 133 -66.79 36.21 16.45
C SER A 133 -67.61 37.35 15.83
N HIS A 134 -67.17 37.94 14.72
CA HIS A 134 -67.90 39.01 14.04
C HIS A 134 -69.11 38.50 13.25
N CYS A 135 -68.99 37.35 12.57
CA CYS A 135 -70.11 36.70 11.87
C CYS A 135 -71.22 36.25 12.83
N THR A 136 -70.87 35.69 13.99
CA THR A 136 -71.86 35.29 15.02
C THR A 136 -72.59 36.49 15.64
N HIS A 137 -71.94 37.66 15.69
CA HIS A 137 -72.60 38.89 16.16
C HIS A 137 -73.57 39.50 15.14
N MET A 138 -73.41 39.17 13.86
CA MET A 138 -74.27 39.64 12.75
C MET A 138 -75.50 38.74 12.55
N GLU A 139 -75.45 37.48 12.99
CA GLU A 139 -76.58 36.53 12.93
C GLU A 139 -77.58 36.68 14.11
N LEU A 140 -77.21 37.37 15.20
CA LEU A 140 -78.11 37.66 16.33
C LEU A 140 -78.74 39.08 16.32
N GLY A 141 -78.41 39.92 15.33
CA GLY A 141 -78.92 41.29 15.21
C GLY A 141 -80.03 41.40 14.18
N GLU A 142 -81.25 41.00 14.55
CA GLU A 142 -82.47 41.31 13.80
C GLU A 142 -82.61 42.83 13.58
N HIS A 143 -82.75 43.19 12.31
CA HIS A 143 -83.44 44.35 11.74
C HIS A 143 -83.83 45.53 12.66
N GLY A 144 -83.22 46.68 12.42
CA GLY A 144 -83.75 48.00 12.79
C GLY A 144 -83.48 49.03 11.70
N MET A 145 -84.41 49.18 10.76
CA MET A 145 -84.34 50.21 9.71
C MET A 145 -84.57 51.60 10.30
N VAL A 146 -83.73 52.59 9.98
CA VAL A 146 -84.18 53.98 9.81
C VAL A 146 -83.47 54.59 8.62
N LYS A 147 -84.30 55.08 7.70
CA LYS A 147 -84.02 55.79 6.47
C LYS A 147 -84.16 57.27 6.78
N ASP A 148 -83.19 58.11 6.44
CA ASP A 148 -83.48 59.51 6.09
C ASP A 148 -82.41 60.14 5.21
N ARG A 149 -82.86 61.08 4.38
CA ARG A 149 -82.20 61.62 3.19
C ARG A 149 -81.73 63.07 3.39
N PHE A 150 -80.84 63.49 2.47
CA PHE A 150 -80.42 64.85 2.07
C PHE A 150 -79.46 65.55 3.07
N ASP A 151 -78.39 66.25 2.67
CA ASP A 151 -78.32 67.31 1.64
C ASP A 151 -76.97 67.41 0.90
N GLU A 152 -77.06 67.98 -0.31
CA GLU A 152 -75.99 68.55 -1.12
C GLU A 152 -75.20 69.65 -0.40
N LYS A 153 -73.87 69.70 -0.65
CA LYS A 153 -73.18 70.97 -0.90
C LYS A 153 -71.84 70.77 -1.63
N GLU A 154 -71.82 71.31 -2.84
CA GLU A 154 -70.70 71.60 -3.71
C GLU A 154 -69.70 72.57 -3.03
N PHE A 155 -68.39 72.30 -3.14
CA PHE A 155 -67.36 73.34 -3.10
C PHE A 155 -66.11 72.91 -3.90
N GLN A 156 -66.12 73.28 -5.18
CA GLN A 156 -65.08 74.06 -5.84
C GLN A 156 -63.59 73.67 -5.64
N GLY A 157 -63.05 73.00 -6.66
CA GLY A 157 -61.87 73.44 -7.41
C GLY A 157 -60.51 73.51 -6.73
N LYS A 158 -59.58 72.64 -7.16
CA LYS A 158 -58.25 73.02 -7.70
C LYS A 158 -57.53 71.79 -8.25
N ALA A 159 -57.47 71.70 -9.57
CA ALA A 159 -56.43 70.97 -10.26
C ALA A 159 -55.17 71.86 -10.28
N SER A 160 -54.03 71.33 -9.83
CA SER A 160 -52.72 71.87 -10.16
C SER A 160 -51.76 70.70 -10.33
N PHE A 161 -51.15 70.66 -11.50
CA PHE A 161 -50.06 69.79 -11.90
C PHE A 161 -48.90 69.89 -10.92
N ASP A 162 -48.25 68.76 -10.63
CA ASP A 162 -46.79 68.74 -10.62
C ASP A 162 -46.28 67.39 -11.14
N ASN A 163 -45.55 67.47 -12.25
CA ASN A 163 -44.81 66.38 -12.85
C ASN A 163 -43.53 66.20 -12.04
N HIS A 164 -43.30 65.03 -11.45
CA HIS A 164 -41.94 64.59 -11.17
C HIS A 164 -41.67 63.24 -11.82
N LEU A 165 -41.07 63.34 -13.01
CA LEU A 165 -40.27 62.30 -13.64
C LEU A 165 -39.18 61.82 -12.67
N SER A 166 -39.11 60.51 -12.46
CA SER A 166 -37.86 59.75 -12.28
C SER A 166 -38.16 58.26 -12.37
N MET A 167 -38.54 57.81 -13.56
CA MET A 167 -38.43 56.40 -13.95
C MET A 167 -37.10 56.26 -14.70
N ASP A 168 -36.00 55.96 -13.99
CA ASP A 168 -34.76 55.53 -14.66
C ASP A 168 -33.80 54.65 -13.83
N ASN A 169 -34.13 54.27 -12.59
CA ASN A 169 -33.25 53.40 -11.78
C ASN A 169 -33.71 51.93 -11.67
N GLN A 170 -34.96 51.60 -11.99
CA GLN A 170 -35.50 50.25 -11.74
C GLN A 170 -35.12 49.24 -12.84
N GLY A 171 -34.96 49.69 -14.09
CA GLY A 171 -34.48 48.84 -15.19
C GLY A 171 -32.99 48.51 -15.13
N ASN A 172 -32.20 49.37 -14.48
CA ASN A 172 -30.75 49.20 -14.37
C ASN A 172 -30.38 48.17 -13.29
N ASP A 173 -31.11 48.16 -12.16
CA ASP A 173 -30.89 47.21 -11.06
C ASP A 173 -31.31 45.78 -11.44
N ALA A 174 -32.46 45.61 -12.11
CA ALA A 174 -32.91 44.31 -12.61
C ALA A 174 -31.95 43.73 -13.66
N ARG A 175 -31.44 44.58 -14.56
CA ARG A 175 -30.45 44.19 -15.58
C ARG A 175 -29.11 43.80 -14.96
N LYS A 176 -28.67 44.53 -13.93
CA LYS A 176 -27.44 44.24 -13.17
C LYS A 176 -27.55 42.91 -12.41
N ASN A 177 -28.71 42.63 -11.80
CA ASN A 177 -28.96 41.36 -11.12
C ASN A 177 -28.94 40.17 -12.11
N LEU A 178 -29.61 40.30 -13.26
CA LEU A 178 -29.57 39.29 -14.32
C LEU A 178 -28.15 39.05 -14.85
N MET A 179 -27.34 40.10 -15.01
CA MET A 179 -25.94 39.98 -15.42
C MET A 179 -25.12 39.20 -14.39
N ASN A 180 -25.28 39.51 -13.10
CA ASN A 180 -24.60 38.78 -12.03
C ASN A 180 -25.01 37.29 -11.96
N MET A 181 -26.30 36.98 -12.17
CA MET A 181 -26.77 35.60 -12.26
C MET A 181 -26.20 34.87 -13.48
N LEU A 182 -26.09 35.55 -14.61
CA LEU A 182 -25.49 35.00 -15.83
C LEU A 182 -24.00 34.72 -15.63
N ASP A 183 -23.26 35.63 -15.00
CA ASP A 183 -21.84 35.45 -14.72
C ASP A 183 -21.62 34.34 -13.68
N SER A 184 -22.49 34.23 -12.68
CA SER A 184 -22.47 33.09 -11.74
C SER A 184 -22.80 31.76 -12.42
N ALA A 185 -23.73 31.74 -13.37
CA ALA A 185 -24.07 30.54 -14.13
C ALA A 185 -22.93 30.12 -15.08
N LYS A 186 -22.23 31.09 -15.68
CA LYS A 186 -21.03 30.83 -16.50
C LYS A 186 -19.91 30.23 -15.65
N ALA A 187 -19.61 30.81 -14.49
CA ALA A 187 -18.59 30.27 -13.58
C ALA A 187 -18.90 28.82 -13.18
N LYS A 188 -20.16 28.52 -12.83
CA LYS A 188 -20.59 27.14 -12.53
C LYS A 188 -20.46 26.19 -13.73
N LEU A 189 -20.70 26.68 -14.94
CA LEU A 189 -20.52 25.88 -16.15
C LEU A 189 -19.03 25.59 -16.39
N ASP A 190 -18.16 26.57 -16.19
CA ASP A 190 -16.71 26.41 -16.30
C ASP A 190 -16.18 25.42 -15.25
N ASP A 191 -16.66 25.48 -14.01
CA ASP A 191 -16.33 24.51 -12.96
C ASP A 191 -16.75 23.08 -13.35
N ILE A 192 -17.96 22.91 -13.92
CA ILE A 192 -18.45 21.61 -14.40
C ILE A 192 -17.59 21.10 -15.56
N LEU A 193 -17.20 21.97 -16.49
CA LEU A 193 -16.34 21.60 -17.61
C LEU A 193 -14.96 21.15 -17.12
N GLN A 194 -14.40 21.83 -16.11
CA GLN A 194 -13.15 21.44 -15.47
C GLN A 194 -13.28 20.07 -14.80
N MET A 195 -14.28 19.88 -13.92
CA MET A 195 -14.53 18.58 -13.28
C MET A 195 -14.72 17.45 -14.28
N ASN A 196 -15.43 17.71 -15.39
CA ASN A 196 -15.62 16.73 -16.45
C ASN A 196 -14.28 16.36 -17.13
N SER A 197 -13.39 17.33 -17.33
CA SER A 197 -12.05 17.06 -17.89
C SER A 197 -11.18 16.22 -16.95
N GLU A 198 -11.24 16.48 -15.64
CA GLU A 198 -10.53 15.71 -14.61
C GLU A 198 -11.07 14.27 -14.55
N LEU A 199 -12.38 14.10 -14.58
CA LEU A 199 -13.04 12.79 -14.58
C LEU A 199 -12.70 11.96 -15.84
N VAL A 200 -12.57 12.60 -17.01
CA VAL A 200 -12.11 11.93 -18.23
C VAL A 200 -10.67 11.42 -18.06
N ILE A 201 -9.78 12.22 -17.46
CA ILE A 201 -8.40 11.82 -17.19
C ILE A 201 -8.35 10.64 -16.21
N GLU A 202 -9.13 10.68 -15.13
CA GLU A 202 -9.23 9.58 -14.17
C GLU A 202 -9.77 8.31 -14.81
N ASN A 203 -10.81 8.40 -15.65
CA ASN A 203 -11.32 7.26 -16.40
C ASN A 203 -10.25 6.66 -17.34
N CYS A 204 -9.45 7.49 -18.00
CA CYS A 204 -8.33 7.00 -18.81
C CYS A 204 -7.29 6.25 -17.96
N LYS A 205 -6.93 6.77 -16.79
CA LYS A 205 -6.00 6.10 -15.85
C LYS A 205 -6.57 4.78 -15.34
N MET A 206 -7.85 4.76 -14.95
CA MET A 206 -8.55 3.56 -14.49
C MET A 206 -8.55 2.48 -15.58
N LYS A 207 -8.85 2.86 -16.83
CA LYS A 207 -8.82 1.95 -17.97
C LYS A 207 -7.43 1.34 -18.18
N GLN A 208 -6.38 2.14 -18.10
CA GLN A 208 -4.99 1.66 -18.18
C GLN A 208 -4.64 0.70 -17.03
N ALA A 209 -5.09 0.99 -15.81
CA ALA A 209 -4.88 0.11 -14.66
C ALA A 209 -5.58 -1.25 -14.83
N ILE A 210 -6.83 -1.26 -15.31
CA ILE A 210 -7.57 -2.49 -15.61
C ILE A 210 -6.86 -3.31 -16.69
N GLU A 211 -6.40 -2.66 -17.77
CA GLU A 211 -5.68 -3.34 -18.85
C GLU A 211 -4.35 -3.94 -18.37
N GLN A 212 -3.62 -3.25 -17.48
CA GLN A 212 -2.43 -3.80 -16.85
C GLN A 212 -2.72 -5.03 -15.97
N VAL A 213 -3.83 -5.02 -15.22
CA VAL A 213 -4.26 -6.18 -14.41
C VAL A 213 -4.62 -7.36 -15.32
N ASN A 214 -5.38 -7.12 -16.40
CA ASN A 214 -5.75 -8.16 -17.35
C ASN A 214 -4.51 -8.78 -18.04
N LEU A 215 -3.49 -7.98 -18.36
CA LEU A 215 -2.23 -8.49 -18.90
C LEU A 215 -1.51 -9.41 -17.90
N ARG A 216 -1.46 -9.02 -16.62
CA ARG A 216 -0.89 -9.88 -15.57
C ARG A 216 -1.70 -11.15 -15.35
N GLU A 217 -3.03 -11.05 -15.43
CA GLU A 217 -3.91 -12.21 -15.39
C GLU A 217 -3.58 -13.18 -16.54
N SER A 218 -3.27 -12.64 -17.72
CA SER A 218 -2.87 -13.41 -18.90
C SER A 218 -1.54 -14.16 -18.75
N ASP A 219 -0.68 -13.76 -17.81
CA ASP A 219 0.60 -14.44 -17.52
C ASP A 219 0.41 -15.74 -16.70
N PHE A 220 -0.73 -15.91 -16.02
CA PHE A 220 -1.01 -17.13 -15.26
C PHE A 220 -1.35 -18.30 -16.18
N LYS A 221 -1.20 -19.52 -15.65
CA LYS A 221 -1.61 -20.72 -16.38
C LYS A 221 -3.14 -20.72 -16.60
N PRO A 222 -3.64 -21.21 -17.75
CA PRO A 222 -5.07 -21.22 -18.06
C PRO A 222 -5.92 -21.92 -16.99
N GLU A 223 -5.37 -22.97 -16.35
CA GLU A 223 -6.02 -23.73 -15.30
C GLU A 223 -6.27 -22.88 -14.04
N LEU A 224 -5.34 -21.98 -13.71
CA LEU A 224 -5.48 -21.05 -12.58
C LEU A 224 -6.48 -19.93 -12.88
N ARG A 225 -6.53 -19.45 -14.12
CA ARG A 225 -7.54 -18.46 -14.55
C ARG A 225 -8.96 -19.03 -14.60
N ALA A 226 -9.08 -20.31 -14.92
CA ALA A 226 -10.38 -20.98 -15.01
C ALA A 226 -10.93 -21.40 -13.64
N MET A 227 -10.11 -21.35 -12.59
CA MET A 227 -10.48 -21.70 -11.23
C MET A 227 -11.35 -20.59 -10.62
N ASP A 228 -12.32 -20.97 -9.79
CA ASP A 228 -13.14 -19.97 -9.12
C ASP A 228 -12.36 -19.26 -8.01
N ILE A 229 -12.73 -18.01 -7.75
CA ILE A 229 -12.07 -17.13 -6.77
C ILE A 229 -12.04 -17.78 -5.38
N LYS A 230 -13.10 -18.50 -5.01
CA LYS A 230 -13.19 -19.10 -3.68
C LYS A 230 -12.18 -20.25 -3.53
N THR A 231 -12.04 -21.11 -4.53
CA THR A 231 -11.02 -22.15 -4.52
C THR A 231 -9.60 -21.56 -4.55
N LEU A 232 -9.37 -20.49 -5.33
CA LEU A 232 -8.08 -19.76 -5.30
C LEU A 232 -7.76 -19.19 -3.91
N GLU A 233 -8.75 -18.62 -3.22
CA GLU A 233 -8.60 -18.12 -1.84
C GLU A 233 -8.31 -19.25 -0.85
N GLU A 234 -8.98 -20.40 -0.97
CA GLU A 234 -8.74 -21.58 -0.14
C GLU A 234 -7.31 -22.12 -0.31
N GLU A 235 -6.84 -22.28 -1.55
CA GLU A 235 -5.47 -22.72 -1.87
C GLU A 235 -4.42 -21.70 -1.38
N TYR A 236 -4.69 -20.40 -1.56
CA TYR A 236 -3.82 -19.36 -1.05
C TYR A 236 -3.67 -19.41 0.48
N ASN A 237 -4.78 -19.60 1.20
CA ASN A 237 -4.78 -19.74 2.65
C ASN A 237 -4.07 -21.03 3.11
N ALA A 238 -4.23 -22.14 2.38
CA ALA A 238 -3.51 -23.38 2.63
C ALA A 238 -1.98 -23.18 2.49
N LEU A 239 -1.53 -22.54 1.41
CA LEU A 239 -0.12 -22.21 1.19
C LEU A 239 0.46 -21.29 2.28
N LEU A 240 -0.33 -20.33 2.77
CA LEU A 240 0.08 -19.47 3.89
C LEU A 240 0.26 -20.28 5.18
N SER A 241 -0.64 -21.25 5.43
CA SER A 241 -0.54 -22.15 6.58
C SER A 241 0.69 -23.05 6.49
N ASP A 242 0.96 -23.63 5.32
CA ASP A 242 2.14 -24.47 5.08
C ASP A 242 3.42 -23.68 5.31
N LYS A 243 3.51 -22.46 4.76
CA LYS A 243 4.65 -21.57 4.98
C LYS A 243 4.89 -21.26 6.46
N ALA A 244 3.80 -21.07 7.23
CA ALA A 244 3.91 -20.85 8.66
C ALA A 244 4.45 -22.10 9.37
N GLY A 245 3.95 -23.29 9.02
CA GLY A 245 4.44 -24.57 9.53
C GLY A 245 5.91 -24.84 9.20
N GLU A 246 6.32 -24.58 7.96
CA GLU A 246 7.73 -24.70 7.54
C GLU A 246 8.65 -23.76 8.34
N THR A 247 8.18 -22.54 8.60
CA THR A 247 8.94 -21.56 9.39
C THR A 247 9.09 -22.02 10.84
N GLU A 248 8.04 -22.58 11.43
CA GLU A 248 8.08 -23.15 12.79
C GLU A 248 8.99 -24.38 12.88
N TYR A 249 8.93 -25.26 11.89
CA TYR A 249 9.81 -26.43 11.79
C TYR A 249 11.28 -26.00 11.68
N LEU A 250 11.59 -25.03 10.82
CA LEU A 250 12.93 -24.49 10.65
C LEU A 250 13.45 -23.88 11.96
N LYS A 251 12.61 -23.14 12.68
CA LYS A 251 12.96 -22.60 14.01
C LYS A 251 13.23 -23.72 15.02
N THR A 252 12.42 -24.78 15.01
CA THR A 252 12.61 -25.93 15.89
C THR A 252 13.95 -26.63 15.62
N LEU A 253 14.33 -26.79 14.35
CA LEU A 253 15.63 -27.33 13.97
C LEU A 253 16.79 -26.45 14.46
N GLN A 254 16.67 -25.13 14.31
CA GLN A 254 17.67 -24.19 14.83
C GLN A 254 17.82 -24.31 16.35
N ASP A 255 16.71 -24.40 17.09
CA ASP A 255 16.72 -24.60 18.53
C ASP A 255 17.37 -25.94 18.94
N GLN A 256 17.17 -27.00 18.15
CA GLN A 256 17.83 -28.30 18.36
C GLN A 256 19.34 -28.22 18.11
N ILE A 257 19.76 -27.54 17.04
CA ILE A 257 21.17 -27.30 16.74
C ILE A 257 21.84 -26.51 17.87
N GLU A 258 21.17 -25.49 18.42
CA GLU A 258 21.70 -24.71 19.54
C GLU A 258 21.84 -25.55 20.81
N LYS A 259 20.88 -26.44 21.09
CA LYS A 259 21.01 -27.41 22.20
C LYS A 259 22.21 -28.33 22.02
N LEU A 260 22.46 -28.82 20.80
CA LEU A 260 23.62 -29.67 20.51
C LEU A 260 24.94 -28.91 20.62
N ARG A 261 24.97 -27.61 20.27
CA ARG A 261 26.11 -26.72 20.47
C ARG A 261 26.48 -26.55 21.94
N GLY A 262 25.50 -26.62 22.85
CA GLY A 262 25.72 -26.57 24.30
C GLY A 262 26.32 -27.84 24.90
N ILE A 263 26.43 -28.94 24.15
CA ILE A 263 26.99 -30.20 24.64
C ILE A 263 28.52 -30.17 24.46
N SER A 264 29.22 -29.94 25.57
CA SER A 264 30.68 -30.06 25.67
C SER A 264 31.00 -31.11 26.74
N GLN A 265 31.54 -32.25 26.33
CA GLN A 265 31.88 -33.33 27.25
C GLN A 265 33.39 -33.58 27.28
N VAL A 266 33.94 -33.65 28.49
CA VAL A 266 35.34 -34.04 28.70
C VAL A 266 35.39 -35.56 28.87
N VAL A 267 36.09 -36.23 27.96
CA VAL A 267 36.29 -37.67 27.96
C VAL A 267 37.71 -37.96 28.44
N LYS A 268 37.85 -38.73 29.52
CA LYS A 268 39.16 -39.18 30.00
C LYS A 268 39.57 -40.45 29.28
N CYS A 269 40.73 -40.41 28.63
CA CYS A 269 41.38 -41.57 28.05
C CYS A 269 41.93 -42.48 29.15
N THR A 270 41.96 -43.78 28.90
CA THR A 270 42.64 -44.76 29.76
C THR A 270 44.15 -44.51 29.89
N CYS A 271 44.70 -43.65 29.04
CA CYS A 271 46.07 -43.15 29.08
C CYS A 271 46.28 -41.98 30.08
N GLY A 272 45.22 -41.47 30.72
CA GLY A 272 45.28 -40.37 31.69
C GLY A 272 45.01 -38.97 31.11
N GLU A 273 45.04 -38.84 29.78
CA GLU A 273 44.76 -37.58 29.08
C GLU A 273 43.25 -37.28 29.00
N GLU A 274 42.88 -36.00 29.08
CA GLU A 274 41.49 -35.54 28.99
C GLU A 274 41.24 -34.84 27.65
N TYR A 275 40.21 -35.27 26.92
CA TYR A 275 39.84 -34.71 25.62
C TYR A 275 38.49 -34.02 25.72
N LYS A 276 38.42 -32.75 25.30
CA LYS A 276 37.16 -32.00 25.21
C LYS A 276 36.52 -32.28 23.85
N VAL A 277 35.36 -32.94 23.86
CA VAL A 277 34.57 -33.20 22.66
C VAL A 277 33.53 -32.10 22.54
N GLU A 278 33.63 -31.33 21.46
CA GLU A 278 32.67 -30.29 21.07
C GLU A 278 32.12 -30.61 19.68
N VAL A 279 30.86 -30.27 19.43
CA VAL A 279 30.25 -30.43 18.11
C VAL A 279 30.71 -29.27 17.21
N GLY A 280 31.77 -29.51 16.44
CA GLY A 280 32.26 -28.57 15.44
C GLY A 280 31.35 -28.50 14.22
N ILE A 281 31.13 -27.29 13.70
CA ILE A 281 30.40 -27.06 12.45
C ILE A 281 31.31 -27.51 11.30
N CYS A 282 30.91 -28.51 10.52
CA CYS A 282 31.48 -28.69 9.18
C CYS A 282 31.00 -27.52 8.34
N ALA A 283 31.93 -26.63 7.98
CA ALA A 283 31.70 -25.55 7.03
C ALA A 283 31.54 -26.11 5.61
#